data_AF-A0A838IE07-F1
#
_entry.id   AF-A0A838IE07-F1
#
_cell.length_a   1.000
_cell.length_b   1.000
_cell.length_c   1.000
_cell.angle_alpha   90.00
_cell.angle_beta   90.00
_cell.angle_gamma   90.00
#
_symmetry.space_group_name_H-M   'P 1'
#
loop_
_entity.id
_entity.type
_entity.pdbx_description
1 polymer ?
#
loop_
_entity_poly.entity_id
_entity_poly.type
_entity_poly.pdbx_seq_one_letter_code
_entity_poly.pdbx_strand_id
1 'polypeptide(L)'
;MESGSNQKKPRRASGLASTMITALCHLVGIAAVFAILAAAFINESALSALQGTLSDSALSGRAAMELALQLGLAACVWALGFIMYAMFREHFKSRKTTRLVRARGTILTETLIVFPVFILLTFGLAQMTINNMAGLLTTLAAYEAGRTLAVWMPEAQAGRNGVTPALAHDKARVAAAGVIAPVVPQLFSTCNPNSPTLQKKLAGLHLAGNVPHYISLQQPLAGSQQFTDAFDKAPLGMRGIPKTRMAYCSTTVTSSGASTGGLLTTKVVYRHNSAMPLVGRLFGSLQIVEGRPGFYANIQRSYRTTTHMAPNKIDPY
;
A
#
# COMPACT_ATOMS: atom_id res chain seq x y z
N MET A 1 12.46 -13.88 76.67
CA MET A 1 11.38 -14.79 76.23
C MET A 1 10.22 -13.93 75.76
N GLU A 2 10.20 -13.56 74.47
CA GLU A 2 9.03 -12.95 73.83
C GLU A 2 8.45 -13.98 72.86
N SER A 3 7.24 -14.45 73.19
CA SER A 3 6.49 -15.44 72.41
C SER A 3 5.84 -14.72 71.22
N GLY A 4 6.48 -14.83 70.06
CA GLY A 4 5.96 -14.31 68.79
C GLY A 4 4.75 -15.10 68.30
N SER A 5 3.55 -14.58 68.57
CA SER A 5 2.27 -15.07 68.04
C SER A 5 2.25 -14.99 66.52
N ASN A 6 2.41 -16.15 65.87
CA ASN A 6 2.41 -16.32 64.43
C ASN A 6 0.96 -16.37 63.92
N GLN A 7 0.30 -15.22 63.79
CA GLN A 7 -1.04 -15.12 63.21
C GLN A 7 -0.99 -15.48 61.71
N LYS A 8 -1.41 -16.71 61.38
CA LYS A 8 -1.69 -17.15 60.02
C LYS A 8 -2.83 -16.31 59.44
N LYS A 9 -2.51 -15.32 58.58
CA LYS A 9 -3.52 -14.58 57.80
C LYS A 9 -4.37 -15.57 56.99
N PRO A 10 -5.71 -15.47 57.03
CA PRO A 10 -6.59 -16.35 56.26
C PRO A 10 -6.27 -16.22 54.76
N ARG A 11 -6.00 -17.37 54.12
CA ARG A 11 -5.71 -17.46 52.68
C ARG A 11 -6.95 -17.06 51.87
N ARG A 12 -6.76 -16.14 50.94
CA ARG A 12 -7.74 -15.50 50.04
C ARG A 12 -8.50 -16.51 49.16
N ALA A 13 -9.58 -17.11 49.65
CA ALA A 13 -10.55 -17.82 48.80
C ALA A 13 -11.39 -16.84 47.94
N SER A 14 -11.48 -15.57 48.33
CA SER A 14 -12.20 -14.51 47.59
C SER A 14 -11.50 -14.03 46.31
N GLY A 15 -10.27 -14.50 46.03
CA GLY A 15 -9.50 -14.07 44.85
C GLY A 15 -10.06 -14.59 43.53
N LEU A 16 -10.43 -15.88 43.47
CA LEU A 16 -10.86 -16.53 42.23
C LEU A 16 -12.17 -15.97 41.67
N ALA A 17 -13.18 -15.80 42.54
CA ALA A 17 -14.46 -15.22 42.14
C ALA A 17 -14.30 -13.78 41.61
N SER A 18 -13.48 -12.96 42.28
CA SER A 18 -13.18 -11.61 41.83
C SER A 18 -12.46 -11.57 40.47
N THR A 19 -11.51 -12.48 40.25
CA THR A 19 -10.82 -12.58 38.95
C THR A 19 -11.75 -13.04 37.83
N MET A 20 -12.65 -13.99 38.09
CA MET A 20 -13.61 -14.46 37.08
C MET A 20 -14.61 -13.37 36.70
N ILE A 21 -15.16 -12.64 37.67
CA ILE A 21 -16.07 -11.51 37.39
C ILE A 21 -15.36 -10.45 36.55
N THR A 22 -14.11 -10.11 36.89
CA THR A 22 -13.33 -9.14 36.14
C THR A 22 -13.06 -9.61 34.70
N ALA A 23 -12.72 -10.88 34.51
CA ALA A 23 -12.53 -11.47 33.19
C ALA A 23 -13.83 -11.43 32.35
N LEU A 24 -14.97 -11.75 32.97
CA LEU A 24 -16.27 -11.70 32.32
C LEU A 24 -16.64 -10.27 31.89
N CYS A 25 -16.44 -9.28 32.78
CA CYS A 25 -16.68 -7.87 32.46
C CYS A 25 -15.79 -7.39 31.30
N HIS A 26 -14.52 -7.84 31.24
CA HIS A 26 -13.65 -7.53 30.12
C HIS A 26 -14.12 -8.17 28.82
N LEU A 27 -14.54 -9.44 28.86
CA LEU A 27 -15.06 -10.14 27.68
C LEU A 27 -16.31 -9.44 27.14
N VAL A 28 -17.24 -9.03 28.01
CA VAL A 28 -18.42 -8.24 27.63
C VAL A 28 -18.02 -6.88 27.05
N GLY A 29 -17.06 -6.18 27.67
CA GLY A 29 -16.56 -4.90 27.17
C GLY A 29 -15.92 -5.01 25.78
N ILE A 30 -15.10 -6.05 25.55
CA ILE A 30 -14.49 -6.33 24.25
C ILE A 30 -15.55 -6.66 23.21
N ALA A 31 -16.53 -7.51 23.55
CA ALA A 31 -17.62 -7.85 22.65
C ALA A 31 -18.45 -6.61 22.26
N ALA A 32 -18.70 -5.71 23.21
CA ALA A 32 -19.39 -4.44 22.94
C ALA A 32 -18.59 -3.52 22.02
N VAL A 33 -17.29 -3.33 22.28
CA VAL A 33 -16.41 -2.53 21.41
C VAL A 33 -16.32 -3.15 20.02
N PHE A 34 -16.18 -4.48 19.93
CA PHE A 34 -16.18 -5.20 18.67
C PHE A 34 -17.48 -4.99 17.91
N ALA A 35 -18.64 -5.10 18.56
CA ALA A 35 -19.93 -4.87 17.93
C ALA A 35 -20.09 -3.43 17.41
N ILE A 36 -19.64 -2.43 18.17
CA ILE A 36 -19.67 -1.02 17.76
C ILE A 36 -18.75 -0.79 16.55
N LEU A 37 -17.52 -1.30 16.59
CA LEU A 37 -16.58 -1.17 15.47
C LEU A 37 -17.06 -1.95 14.24
N ALA A 38 -17.60 -3.15 14.43
CA ALA A 38 -18.19 -3.95 13.36
C ALA A 38 -19.33 -3.18 12.70
N ALA A 39 -20.25 -2.59 13.48
CA ALA A 39 -21.34 -1.78 12.95
C ALA A 39 -20.86 -0.53 12.20
N ALA A 40 -19.77 0.10 12.65
CA ALA A 40 -19.23 1.31 12.03
C ALA A 40 -18.41 1.04 10.75
N PHE A 41 -17.73 -0.11 10.66
CA PHE A 41 -16.73 -0.37 9.63
C PHE A 41 -17.06 -1.53 8.68
N ILE A 42 -17.99 -2.44 9.03
CA ILE A 42 -18.44 -3.48 8.12
C ILE A 42 -19.44 -2.87 7.14
N ASN A 43 -19.00 -2.74 5.88
CA ASN A 43 -19.86 -2.36 4.77
C ASN A 43 -20.25 -3.60 3.94
N GLU A 44 -21.17 -3.43 3.00
CA GLU A 44 -21.64 -4.50 2.10
C GLU A 44 -20.49 -5.10 1.27
N SER A 45 -19.47 -4.32 0.94
CA SER A 45 -18.27 -4.81 0.25
C SER A 45 -17.41 -5.74 1.10
N ALA A 46 -17.29 -5.48 2.41
CA ALA A 46 -16.58 -6.35 3.35
C ALA A 46 -17.37 -7.64 3.61
N LEU A 47 -18.69 -7.55 3.73
CA LEU A 47 -19.58 -8.71 3.88
C LEU A 47 -19.54 -9.62 2.66
N SER A 48 -19.68 -9.06 1.45
CA SER A 48 -19.59 -9.82 0.20
C SER A 48 -18.21 -10.46 0.00
N ALA A 49 -17.12 -9.75 0.35
CA ALA A 49 -15.77 -10.32 0.32
C ALA A 49 -15.60 -11.48 1.33
N LEU A 50 -16.13 -11.33 2.55
CA LEU A 50 -16.12 -12.38 3.57
C LEU A 50 -16.90 -13.61 3.10
N GLN A 51 -18.11 -13.39 2.57
CA GLN A 51 -18.97 -14.46 2.06
C GLN A 51 -18.32 -15.18 0.87
N GLY A 52 -17.72 -14.44 -0.06
CA GLY A 52 -16.95 -15.00 -1.17
C GLY A 52 -15.78 -15.86 -0.69
N THR A 53 -15.04 -15.38 0.31
CA THR A 53 -13.91 -16.11 0.91
C THR A 53 -14.36 -17.39 1.61
N LEU A 54 -15.53 -17.38 2.28
CA LEU A 54 -16.09 -18.56 2.93
C LEU A 54 -16.63 -19.60 1.94
N SER A 55 -17.10 -19.16 0.78
CA SER A 55 -17.63 -20.04 -0.27
C SER A 55 -16.55 -20.82 -1.05
N ASP A 56 -15.29 -20.35 -1.03
CA ASP A 56 -14.16 -21.01 -1.68
C ASP A 56 -13.35 -21.82 -0.66
N SER A 57 -13.32 -23.15 -0.82
CA SER A 57 -12.66 -24.08 0.12
C SER A 57 -11.14 -23.92 0.19
N ALA A 58 -10.48 -23.43 -0.87
CA ALA A 58 -9.05 -23.18 -0.88
C ALA A 58 -8.70 -21.88 -0.14
N LEU A 59 -9.58 -20.88 -0.24
CA LEU A 59 -9.40 -19.58 0.42
C LEU A 59 -9.81 -19.62 1.89
N SER A 60 -10.83 -20.39 2.25
CA SER A 60 -11.34 -20.49 3.62
C SER A 60 -10.28 -20.97 4.61
N GLY A 61 -9.44 -21.94 4.22
CA GLY A 61 -8.35 -22.44 5.07
C GLY A 61 -7.28 -21.38 5.35
N ARG A 62 -6.91 -20.57 4.35
CA ARG A 62 -5.95 -19.46 4.52
C ARG A 62 -6.54 -18.34 5.35
N ALA A 63 -7.80 -17.97 5.07
CA ALA A 63 -8.52 -16.96 5.82
C ALA A 63 -8.68 -17.35 7.30
N ALA A 64 -8.99 -18.61 7.59
CA ALA A 64 -9.09 -19.12 8.97
C ALA A 64 -7.76 -18.99 9.71
N MET A 65 -6.64 -19.32 9.06
CA MET A 65 -5.30 -19.16 9.66
C MET A 65 -4.96 -17.69 9.91
N GLU A 66 -5.21 -16.80 8.93
CA GLU A 66 -4.98 -15.36 9.08
C GLU A 66 -5.84 -14.76 10.20
N LEU A 67 -7.11 -15.14 10.28
CA LEU A 67 -8.02 -14.74 11.36
C LEU A 67 -7.54 -15.25 12.71
N ALA A 68 -7.12 -16.51 12.81
CA ALA A 68 -6.58 -17.08 14.04
C ALA A 68 -5.32 -16.33 14.51
N LEU A 69 -4.41 -16.01 13.58
CA LEU A 69 -3.21 -15.23 13.88
C LEU A 69 -3.54 -13.80 14.33
N GLN A 70 -4.49 -13.14 13.67
CA GLN A 70 -4.94 -11.80 14.04
C GLN A 70 -5.63 -11.79 15.41
N LEU A 71 -6.48 -12.77 15.70
CA LEU A 71 -7.10 -12.95 17.02
C LEU A 71 -6.05 -13.20 18.11
N GLY A 72 -5.06 -14.06 17.83
CA GLY A 72 -3.95 -14.32 18.73
C GLY A 72 -3.12 -13.07 19.03
N LEU A 73 -2.74 -12.33 17.99
CA LEU A 73 -2.00 -11.06 18.14
C LEU A 73 -2.81 -10.00 18.89
N ALA A 74 -4.11 -9.87 18.59
CA ALA A 74 -5.00 -8.95 19.29
C ALA A 74 -5.11 -9.30 20.79
N ALA A 75 -5.23 -10.58 21.11
CA ALA A 75 -5.24 -11.07 22.50
C ALA A 75 -3.92 -10.75 23.22
N CYS A 76 -2.77 -10.94 22.56
CA CYS A 76 -1.46 -10.59 23.12
C CYS A 76 -1.33 -9.07 23.38
N VAL A 77 -1.74 -8.23 22.43
CA VAL A 77 -1.72 -6.76 22.59
C VAL A 77 -2.62 -6.33 23.74
N TRP A 78 -3.81 -6.92 23.85
CA TRP A 78 -4.72 -6.64 24.95
C TRP A 78 -4.14 -7.07 26.30
N ALA A 79 -3.55 -8.27 26.38
CA ALA A 79 -2.89 -8.76 27.59
C ALA A 79 -1.74 -7.83 28.02
N LEU A 80 -0.92 -7.36 27.08
CA LEU A 80 0.13 -6.37 27.35
C LEU A 80 -0.45 -5.04 27.85
N GLY A 81 -1.54 -4.57 27.25
CA GLY A 81 -2.27 -3.38 27.72
C GLY A 81 -2.78 -3.53 29.16
N PHE A 82 -3.34 -4.70 29.48
CA PHE A 82 -3.80 -5.01 30.84
C PHE A 82 -2.64 -5.08 31.84
N ILE A 83 -1.52 -5.72 31.48
CA ILE A 83 -0.31 -5.78 32.32
C ILE A 83 0.22 -4.36 32.57
N MET A 84 0.32 -3.53 31.53
CA MET A 84 0.71 -2.13 31.67
C MET A 84 -0.24 -1.36 32.60
N TYR A 85 -1.55 -1.48 32.40
CA TYR A 85 -2.54 -0.84 33.27
C TYR A 85 -2.42 -1.32 34.73
N ALA A 86 -2.25 -2.62 34.96
CA ALA A 86 -2.06 -3.18 36.29
C ALA A 86 -0.79 -2.64 36.94
N MET A 87 0.34 -2.62 36.22
CA MET A 87 1.60 -2.03 36.66
C MET A 87 1.45 -0.54 36.99
N PHE A 88 0.79 0.24 36.13
CA PHE A 88 0.52 1.66 36.38
C PHE A 88 -0.33 1.84 37.63
N ARG A 89 -1.41 1.07 37.78
CA ARG A 89 -2.32 1.15 38.94
C ARG A 89 -1.59 0.81 40.23
N GLU A 90 -0.75 -0.22 40.24
CA GLU A 90 0.09 -0.58 41.39
C GLU A 90 1.13 0.51 41.69
N HIS A 91 1.77 1.07 40.67
CA HIS A 91 2.71 2.17 40.80
C HIS A 91 2.06 3.43 41.39
N PHE A 92 0.85 3.79 40.94
CA PHE A 92 0.11 4.91 41.51
C PHE A 92 -0.34 4.64 42.95
N LYS A 93 -0.68 3.39 43.29
CA LYS A 93 -1.01 3.01 44.68
C LYS A 93 0.23 3.01 45.60
N SER A 94 1.39 2.61 45.10
CA SER A 94 2.64 2.53 45.87
C SER A 94 3.34 3.90 46.04
N ARG A 95 2.97 4.90 45.24
CA ARG A 95 3.47 6.29 45.32
C ARG A 95 3.07 7.07 46.57
N LYS A 96 2.49 6.43 47.61
CA LYS A 96 2.16 7.14 48.85
C LYS A 96 3.36 7.73 49.60
N THR A 97 4.61 7.28 49.40
CA THR A 97 5.82 7.98 49.90
C THR A 97 7.11 7.40 49.29
N THR A 98 7.35 7.57 47.99
CA THR A 98 8.66 7.21 47.41
C THR A 98 9.33 8.42 46.79
N ARG A 99 10.41 8.86 47.46
CA ARG A 99 11.31 9.94 47.06
C ARG A 99 11.81 9.63 45.65
N LEU A 100 11.43 10.48 44.70
CA LEU A 100 11.71 10.33 43.27
C LEU A 100 13.23 10.24 43.05
N VAL A 101 13.75 9.07 42.66
CA VAL A 101 15.13 8.96 42.16
C VAL A 101 15.14 9.55 40.75
N ARG A 102 15.49 10.84 40.68
CA ARG A 102 15.38 11.76 39.54
C ARG A 102 16.24 11.38 38.33
N ALA A 103 17.16 10.42 38.45
CA ALA A 103 18.22 10.21 37.47
C ALA A 103 17.83 9.35 36.24
N ARG A 104 16.82 8.47 36.31
CA ARG A 104 16.48 7.54 35.19
C ARG A 104 15.37 8.03 34.25
N GLY A 105 14.66 9.10 34.61
CA GLY A 105 13.57 9.65 33.79
C GLY A 105 14.05 10.44 32.57
N THR A 106 15.25 11.01 32.64
CA THR A 106 15.76 11.96 31.63
C THR A 106 15.97 11.32 30.26
N ILE A 107 16.52 10.10 30.21
CA ILE A 107 16.79 9.39 28.95
C ILE A 107 15.50 9.07 28.20
N LEU A 108 14.45 8.68 28.92
CA LEU A 108 13.16 8.35 28.29
C LEU A 108 12.47 9.60 27.76
N THR A 109 12.53 10.72 28.49
CA THR A 109 12.00 12.01 28.00
C THR A 109 12.80 12.54 26.81
N GLU A 110 14.13 12.44 26.83
CA GLU A 110 14.99 12.85 25.73
C GLU A 110 14.72 12.00 24.47
N THR A 111 14.62 10.68 24.62
CA THR A 111 14.26 9.77 23.52
C THR A 111 12.88 10.13 22.94
N LEU A 112 11.90 10.45 23.79
CA LEU A 112 10.54 10.78 23.34
C LEU A 112 10.46 12.12 22.58
N ILE A 113 11.36 13.07 22.87
CA ILE A 113 11.50 14.33 22.13
C ILE A 113 12.23 14.11 20.80
N VAL A 114 13.30 13.30 20.79
CA VAL A 114 14.13 13.07 19.59
C VAL A 114 13.42 12.13 18.59
N PHE A 115 12.65 11.17 19.07
CA PHE A 115 12.07 10.11 18.24
C PHE A 115 11.12 10.61 17.13
N PRO A 116 10.20 11.58 17.35
CA PRO A 116 9.39 12.13 16.27
C PRO A 116 10.21 12.83 15.18
N VAL A 117 11.26 13.57 15.55
CA VAL A 117 12.16 14.23 14.60
C VAL A 117 12.92 13.18 13.78
N PHE A 118 13.41 12.14 14.45
CA PHE A 118 14.07 11.00 13.79
C PHE A 118 13.15 10.26 12.81
N ILE A 119 11.89 10.00 13.19
CA ILE A 119 10.90 9.37 12.29
C ILE A 119 10.62 10.25 11.08
N LEU A 120 10.39 11.56 11.27
CA LEU A 120 10.12 12.48 10.18
C LEU A 120 11.30 12.56 9.20
N LEU A 121 12.53 12.62 9.69
CA LEU A 121 13.74 12.60 8.85
C LEU A 121 13.88 11.28 8.10
N THR A 122 13.70 10.15 8.78
CA THR A 122 13.81 8.82 8.16
C THR A 122 12.75 8.64 7.06
N PHE A 123 11.50 9.01 7.31
CA PHE A 123 10.42 8.94 6.33
C PHE A 123 10.61 9.94 5.19
N GLY A 124 11.12 11.14 5.49
CA GLY A 124 11.48 12.14 4.48
C GLY A 124 12.55 11.63 3.52
N LEU A 125 13.64 11.06 4.05
CA LEU A 125 14.73 10.49 3.25
C LEU A 125 14.26 9.28 2.43
N ALA A 126 13.45 8.41 3.02
CA ALA A 126 12.88 7.25 2.32
C ALA A 126 11.96 7.70 1.17
N GLN A 127 11.07 8.66 1.40
CA GLN A 127 10.20 9.19 0.34
C GLN A 127 10.99 9.93 -0.74
N MET A 128 12.04 10.68 -0.38
CA MET A 128 12.93 11.32 -1.36
C MET A 128 13.63 10.27 -2.24
N THR A 129 14.05 9.16 -1.66
CA THR A 129 14.66 8.04 -2.41
C THR A 129 13.66 7.43 -3.40
N ILE A 130 12.41 7.20 -2.96
CA ILE A 130 11.34 6.70 -3.84
C ILE A 130 11.05 7.70 -4.98
N ASN A 131 10.96 8.99 -4.67
CA ASN A 131 10.76 10.04 -5.67
C ASN A 131 11.89 10.09 -6.71
N ASN A 132 13.15 9.90 -6.28
CA ASN A 132 14.30 9.85 -7.17
C ASN A 132 14.24 8.62 -8.10
N MET A 133 13.92 7.44 -7.57
CA MET A 133 13.70 6.23 -8.38
C MET A 133 12.57 6.44 -9.40
N ALA A 134 11.45 7.02 -8.97
CA ALA A 134 10.34 7.36 -9.85
C ALA A 134 10.76 8.37 -10.93
N GLY A 135 11.60 9.35 -10.60
CA GLY A 135 12.17 10.31 -11.53
C GLY A 135 13.05 9.67 -12.61
N LEU A 136 13.91 8.73 -12.22
CA LEU A 136 14.76 7.97 -13.15
C LEU A 136 13.92 7.07 -14.05
N LEU A 137 12.98 6.28 -13.48
CA LEU A 137 12.11 5.41 -14.26
C LEU A 137 11.17 6.19 -15.18
N THR A 138 10.71 7.39 -14.81
CA THR A 138 9.91 8.25 -15.71
C THR A 138 10.75 8.74 -16.90
N THR A 139 12.06 8.91 -16.73
CA THR A 139 12.98 9.26 -17.83
C THR A 139 13.11 8.09 -18.81
N LEU A 140 13.32 6.87 -18.29
CA LEU A 140 13.30 5.65 -19.11
C LEU A 140 11.93 5.41 -19.76
N ALA A 141 10.84 5.71 -19.06
CA ALA A 141 9.49 5.59 -19.60
C ALA A 141 9.24 6.55 -20.76
N ALA A 142 9.78 7.77 -20.70
CA ALA A 142 9.72 8.73 -21.82
C ALA A 142 10.51 8.23 -23.03
N TYR A 143 11.67 7.61 -22.81
CA TYR A 143 12.45 6.96 -23.86
C TYR A 143 11.70 5.79 -24.51
N GLU A 144 11.18 4.85 -23.72
CA GLU A 144 10.45 3.68 -24.22
C GLU A 144 9.14 4.06 -24.93
N ALA A 145 8.39 5.04 -24.39
CA ALA A 145 7.22 5.58 -25.08
C ALA A 145 7.62 6.26 -26.39
N GLY A 146 8.71 7.02 -26.41
CA GLY A 146 9.21 7.69 -27.60
C GLY A 146 9.62 6.73 -28.71
N ARG A 147 10.37 5.68 -28.37
CA ARG A 147 10.73 4.60 -29.31
C ARG A 147 9.50 3.89 -29.85
N THR A 148 8.54 3.60 -28.97
CA THR A 148 7.28 2.96 -29.36
C THR A 148 6.54 3.84 -30.37
N LEU A 149 6.39 5.14 -30.10
CA LEU A 149 5.74 6.05 -31.05
C LEU A 149 6.54 6.25 -32.35
N ALA A 150 7.87 6.28 -32.29
CA ALA A 150 8.72 6.44 -33.47
C ALA A 150 8.56 5.30 -34.48
N VAL A 151 8.13 4.11 -34.01
CA VAL A 151 7.83 2.93 -34.84
C VAL A 151 6.37 2.90 -35.25
N TRP A 152 5.43 3.06 -34.30
CA TRP A 152 4.01 2.81 -34.56
C TRP A 152 3.25 4.01 -35.13
N MET A 153 3.73 5.23 -34.93
CA MET A 153 3.06 6.43 -35.47
C MET A 153 3.16 6.52 -37.00
N PRO A 154 4.32 6.22 -37.64
CA PRO A 154 4.38 6.11 -39.09
C PRO A 154 3.50 4.99 -39.66
N GLU A 155 3.43 3.84 -38.99
CA GLU A 155 2.53 2.74 -39.40
C GLU A 155 1.06 3.16 -39.34
N ALA A 156 0.68 3.92 -38.31
CA ALA A 156 -0.67 4.44 -38.17
C ALA A 156 -1.06 5.43 -39.27
N GLN A 157 -0.12 6.28 -39.69
CA GLN A 157 -0.35 7.25 -40.76
C GLN A 157 -0.40 6.60 -42.14
N ALA A 158 0.40 5.55 -42.34
CA ALA A 158 0.36 4.75 -43.55
C ALA A 158 -0.87 3.84 -43.63
N GLY A 159 -1.66 3.72 -42.55
CA GLY A 159 -2.85 2.85 -42.50
C GLY A 159 -2.51 1.36 -42.53
N ARG A 160 -1.28 0.97 -42.17
CA ARG A 160 -0.82 -0.42 -42.24
C ARG A 160 -1.15 -1.21 -40.99
N ASN A 161 -1.28 -2.53 -41.13
CA ASN A 161 -1.45 -3.47 -40.02
C ASN A 161 -2.65 -3.15 -39.09
N GLY A 162 -3.65 -2.42 -39.59
CA GLY A 162 -4.79 -1.95 -38.79
C GLY A 162 -4.42 -1.02 -37.63
N VAL A 163 -3.24 -0.39 -37.65
CA VAL A 163 -2.78 0.47 -36.58
C VAL A 163 -3.42 1.85 -36.72
N THR A 164 -4.09 2.32 -35.67
CA THR A 164 -4.62 3.69 -35.61
C THR A 164 -3.70 4.56 -34.74
N PRO A 165 -3.75 5.91 -34.88
CA PRO A 165 -2.98 6.80 -34.00
C PRO A 165 -3.30 6.58 -32.51
N ALA A 166 -4.57 6.32 -32.19
CA ALA A 166 -5.00 5.97 -30.83
C ALA A 166 -4.33 4.67 -30.33
N LEU A 167 -4.24 3.64 -31.17
CA LEU A 167 -3.56 2.40 -30.83
C LEU A 167 -2.03 2.60 -30.67
N ALA A 168 -1.41 3.45 -31.48
CA ALA A 168 0.01 3.80 -31.33
C ALA A 168 0.28 4.50 -29.98
N HIS A 169 -0.58 5.44 -29.59
CA HIS A 169 -0.54 6.07 -28.27
C HIS A 169 -0.78 5.10 -27.12
N ASP A 170 -1.75 4.19 -27.26
CA ASP A 170 -2.02 3.14 -26.29
C ASP A 170 -0.80 2.24 -26.07
N LYS A 171 -0.15 1.79 -27.16
CA LYS A 171 1.11 1.03 -27.11
C LYS A 171 2.21 1.78 -26.38
N ALA A 172 2.39 3.07 -26.69
CA ALA A 172 3.38 3.90 -26.04
C ALA A 172 3.13 4.09 -24.53
N ARG A 173 1.86 4.24 -24.16
CA ARG A 173 1.45 4.32 -22.74
C ARG A 173 1.68 3.01 -22.01
N VAL A 174 1.39 1.85 -22.63
CA VAL A 174 1.69 0.53 -22.04
C VAL A 174 3.20 0.32 -21.88
N ALA A 175 4.01 0.76 -22.84
CA ALA A 175 5.48 0.70 -22.73
C ALA A 175 5.99 1.53 -21.54
N ALA A 176 5.55 2.79 -21.42
CA ALA A 176 5.86 3.64 -20.27
C ALA A 176 5.39 3.03 -18.94
N ALA A 177 4.17 2.49 -18.91
CA ALA A 177 3.59 1.86 -17.73
C ALA A 177 4.41 0.64 -17.26
N GLY A 178 4.92 -0.17 -18.20
CA GLY A 178 5.78 -1.30 -17.88
C GLY A 178 7.07 -0.89 -17.17
N VAL A 179 7.66 0.25 -17.55
CA VAL A 179 8.85 0.81 -16.90
C VAL A 179 8.53 1.37 -15.51
N ILE A 180 7.38 2.01 -15.34
CA ILE A 180 6.98 2.67 -14.09
C ILE A 180 6.43 1.69 -13.05
N ALA A 181 5.92 0.53 -13.46
CA ALA A 181 5.29 -0.46 -12.59
C ALA A 181 6.04 -0.75 -11.26
N PRO A 182 7.39 -0.86 -11.23
CA PRO A 182 8.11 -1.14 -9.98
C PRO A 182 7.91 -0.09 -8.88
N VAL A 183 7.80 1.19 -9.21
CA VAL A 183 7.68 2.31 -8.24
C VAL A 183 6.24 2.70 -7.89
N VAL A 184 5.25 1.99 -8.45
CA VAL A 184 3.85 2.21 -8.08
C VAL A 184 3.58 1.59 -6.70
N PRO A 185 3.13 2.37 -5.70
CA PRO A 185 3.15 1.94 -4.30
C PRO A 185 2.04 0.98 -3.88
N GLN A 186 1.15 0.53 -4.78
CA GLN A 186 -0.02 -0.26 -4.36
C GLN A 186 -0.36 -1.42 -5.31
N LEU A 187 -0.81 -2.52 -4.69
CA LEU A 187 -1.19 -3.80 -5.28
C LEU A 187 -2.67 -3.91 -5.66
N PHE A 188 -3.48 -2.94 -5.28
CA PHE A 188 -4.88 -2.89 -5.66
C PHE A 188 -5.03 -1.78 -6.67
N SER A 189 -5.88 -1.93 -7.67
CA SER A 189 -6.31 -0.82 -8.53
C SER A 189 -7.78 -1.01 -8.87
N THR A 190 -8.57 0.02 -8.61
CA THR A 190 -9.95 0.16 -9.12
C THR A 190 -9.95 0.58 -10.59
N CYS A 191 -8.79 0.93 -11.14
CA CYS A 191 -8.70 1.32 -12.52
C CYS A 191 -9.00 0.12 -13.43
N ASN A 192 -9.95 0.29 -14.35
CA ASN A 192 -10.28 -0.68 -15.39
C ASN A 192 -10.24 0.01 -16.76
N PRO A 193 -9.04 0.28 -17.30
CA PRO A 193 -8.92 1.02 -18.54
C PRO A 193 -9.33 0.13 -19.72
N ASN A 194 -10.09 0.69 -20.65
CA ASN A 194 -10.43 0.03 -21.91
C ASN A 194 -9.24 0.13 -22.90
N SER A 195 -8.19 -0.66 -22.66
CA SER A 195 -6.96 -0.68 -23.47
C SER A 195 -6.67 -2.09 -23.99
N PRO A 196 -6.83 -2.37 -25.30
CA PRO A 196 -6.56 -3.69 -25.85
C PRO A 196 -5.07 -4.06 -25.73
N THR A 197 -4.17 -3.08 -25.82
CA THR A 197 -2.72 -3.34 -25.66
C THR A 197 -2.39 -3.72 -24.22
N LEU A 198 -3.00 -3.04 -23.25
CA LEU A 198 -2.79 -3.37 -21.85
C LEU A 198 -3.33 -4.78 -21.56
N GLN A 199 -4.54 -5.13 -22.02
CA GLN A 199 -5.11 -6.45 -21.77
C GLN A 199 -4.22 -7.57 -22.32
N LYS A 200 -3.66 -7.41 -23.53
CA LYS A 200 -2.68 -8.36 -24.07
C LYS A 200 -1.43 -8.49 -23.19
N LYS A 201 -0.90 -7.37 -22.68
CA LYS A 201 0.24 -7.38 -21.75
C LYS A 201 -0.10 -8.07 -20.43
N LEU A 202 -1.28 -7.81 -19.86
CA LEU A 202 -1.73 -8.43 -18.61
C LEU A 202 -1.97 -9.94 -18.80
N ALA A 203 -2.52 -10.37 -19.93
CA ALA A 203 -2.64 -11.77 -20.29
C ALA A 203 -1.26 -12.45 -20.38
N GLY A 204 -0.27 -11.79 -20.99
CA GLY A 204 1.11 -12.30 -21.02
C GLY A 204 1.74 -12.42 -19.63
N LEU A 205 1.51 -11.45 -18.74
CA LEU A 205 1.94 -11.55 -17.34
C LEU A 205 1.25 -12.70 -16.61
N HIS A 206 -0.03 -12.93 -16.89
CA HIS A 206 -0.79 -14.03 -16.32
C HIS A 206 -0.23 -15.39 -16.74
N LEU A 207 0.05 -15.56 -18.04
CA LEU A 207 0.71 -16.75 -18.57
C LEU A 207 2.12 -16.95 -18.00
N ALA A 208 2.80 -15.87 -17.62
CA ALA A 208 4.08 -15.92 -16.91
C ALA A 208 3.94 -16.21 -15.40
N GLY A 209 2.77 -16.65 -14.94
CA GLY A 209 2.52 -17.03 -13.55
C GLY A 209 2.07 -15.89 -12.63
N ASN A 210 1.71 -14.72 -13.17
CA ASN A 210 1.14 -13.66 -12.33
C ASN A 210 -0.35 -13.90 -12.06
N VAL A 211 -0.78 -13.70 -10.82
CA VAL A 211 -2.21 -13.79 -10.47
C VAL A 211 -2.89 -12.42 -10.63
N PRO A 212 -4.07 -12.36 -11.29
CA PRO A 212 -4.76 -11.10 -11.58
C PRO A 212 -5.44 -10.49 -10.36
N HIS A 213 -5.77 -11.32 -9.37
CA HIS A 213 -6.46 -10.93 -8.16
C HIS A 213 -5.65 -11.35 -6.94
N TYR A 214 -5.32 -10.36 -6.11
CA TYR A 214 -4.90 -10.60 -4.74
C TYR A 214 -6.15 -10.42 -3.87
N ILE A 215 -6.69 -11.52 -3.36
CA ILE A 215 -7.81 -11.50 -2.42
C ILE A 215 -7.18 -11.35 -1.04
N SER A 216 -7.35 -10.19 -0.43
CA SER A 216 -6.99 -9.97 0.97
C SER A 216 -8.22 -9.50 1.71
N LEU A 217 -8.47 -10.05 2.90
CA LEU A 217 -9.52 -9.56 3.80
C LEU A 217 -9.28 -8.08 4.19
N GLN A 218 -8.07 -7.55 3.99
CA GLN A 218 -7.72 -6.14 4.21
C GLN A 218 -8.02 -5.24 2.99
N GLN A 219 -8.46 -5.81 1.86
CA GLN A 219 -8.71 -5.10 0.61
C GLN A 219 -9.80 -4.01 0.68
N PRO A 220 -10.90 -4.16 1.45
CA PRO A 220 -11.86 -3.06 1.64
C PRO A 220 -11.29 -1.90 2.47
N LEU A 221 -10.26 -2.16 3.27
CA LEU A 221 -9.51 -1.17 4.06
C LEU A 221 -8.32 -0.60 3.29
N ALA A 222 -8.08 -0.99 2.02
CA ALA A 222 -6.93 -0.56 1.21
C ALA A 222 -6.96 0.91 0.76
N GLY A 223 -7.96 1.69 1.22
CA GLY A 223 -7.86 3.14 1.29
C GLY A 223 -6.98 3.63 2.44
N SER A 224 -6.61 2.76 3.38
CA SER A 224 -5.74 3.09 4.51
C SER A 224 -4.29 3.14 4.05
N GLN A 225 -3.67 4.30 4.25
CA GLN A 225 -2.25 4.56 3.99
C GLN A 225 -1.38 3.84 5.03
N GLN A 226 -1.44 2.51 5.10
CA GLN A 226 -0.57 1.78 6.00
C GLN A 226 0.87 1.93 5.50
N PHE A 227 1.77 2.28 6.41
CA PHE A 227 3.21 2.41 6.11
C PHE A 227 3.76 1.17 5.41
N THR A 228 3.23 0.00 5.74
CA THR A 228 3.66 -1.28 5.18
C THR A 228 3.30 -1.47 3.72
N ASP A 229 2.29 -0.77 3.23
CA ASP A 229 1.87 -0.86 1.83
C ASP A 229 2.88 -0.18 0.91
N ALA A 230 3.64 0.80 1.44
CA ALA A 230 4.75 1.44 0.75
C ALA A 230 5.88 0.48 0.31
N PHE A 231 5.99 -0.69 0.95
CA PHE A 231 7.11 -1.63 0.75
C PHE A 231 6.74 -2.89 -0.04
N ASP A 232 5.58 -2.94 -0.69
CA ASP A 232 5.15 -4.07 -1.52
C ASP A 232 5.34 -5.45 -0.88
N LYS A 233 4.54 -5.74 0.14
CA LYS A 233 4.65 -7.02 0.88
C LYS A 233 4.21 -8.26 0.09
N ALA A 234 3.40 -8.11 -0.95
CA ALA A 234 2.90 -9.28 -1.68
C ALA A 234 4.03 -10.03 -2.42
N PRO A 235 3.91 -11.33 -2.71
CA PRO A 235 4.87 -12.04 -3.56
C PRO A 235 4.98 -11.44 -4.96
N LEU A 236 6.13 -11.60 -5.64
CA LEU A 236 6.39 -11.01 -6.97
C LEU A 236 5.30 -11.37 -8.00
N GLY A 237 4.88 -12.65 -8.06
CA GLY A 237 3.82 -13.12 -8.95
C GLY A 237 2.44 -12.53 -8.66
N MET A 238 2.24 -11.86 -7.53
CA MET A 238 1.00 -11.17 -7.21
C MET A 238 1.06 -9.67 -7.54
N ARG A 239 2.23 -9.12 -7.88
CA ARG A 239 2.40 -7.67 -8.10
C ARG A 239 2.33 -7.26 -9.56
N GLY A 240 2.75 -8.12 -10.49
CA GLY A 240 2.97 -7.73 -11.87
C GLY A 240 1.73 -7.14 -12.54
N ILE A 241 0.60 -7.87 -12.50
CA ILE A 241 -0.67 -7.42 -13.10
C ILE A 241 -1.20 -6.13 -12.44
N PRO A 242 -1.41 -6.07 -11.11
CA PRO A 242 -1.99 -4.88 -10.50
C PRO A 242 -1.10 -3.64 -10.60
N LYS A 243 0.23 -3.79 -10.42
CA LYS A 243 1.16 -2.65 -10.56
C LYS A 243 1.21 -2.14 -11.99
N THR A 244 1.24 -3.03 -12.99
CA THR A 244 1.24 -2.63 -14.40
C THR A 244 -0.05 -1.89 -14.76
N ARG A 245 -1.20 -2.38 -14.26
CA ARG A 245 -2.50 -1.72 -14.45
C ARG A 245 -2.53 -0.34 -13.80
N MET A 246 -2.10 -0.22 -12.55
CA MET A 246 -2.06 1.06 -11.84
C MET A 246 -1.03 2.02 -12.47
N ALA A 247 0.11 1.53 -12.93
CA ALA A 247 1.11 2.32 -13.67
C ALA A 247 0.51 2.89 -14.95
N TYR A 248 -0.27 2.09 -15.69
CA TYR A 248 -0.96 2.55 -16.89
C TYR A 248 -1.89 3.72 -16.57
N CYS A 249 -2.70 3.61 -15.52
CA CYS A 249 -3.69 4.64 -15.21
C CYS A 249 -3.10 5.91 -14.60
N SER A 250 -2.00 5.77 -13.84
CA SER A 250 -1.24 6.90 -13.29
C SER A 250 -0.30 7.57 -14.30
N THR A 251 -0.13 7.00 -15.49
CA THR A 251 0.74 7.52 -16.54
C THR A 251 -0.07 8.07 -17.70
N THR A 252 0.30 9.24 -18.22
CA THR A 252 -0.25 9.78 -19.47
C THR A 252 0.89 10.02 -20.46
N VAL A 253 0.64 9.73 -21.73
CA VAL A 253 1.61 9.91 -22.82
C VAL A 253 0.99 10.82 -23.86
N THR A 254 1.70 11.88 -24.20
CA THR A 254 1.34 12.85 -25.23
C THR A 254 2.49 12.95 -26.21
N SER A 255 2.19 13.23 -27.48
CA SER A 255 3.24 13.51 -28.46
C SER A 255 2.92 14.78 -29.25
N SER A 256 3.98 15.43 -29.71
CA SER A 256 3.94 16.57 -30.61
C SER A 256 5.09 16.48 -31.60
N GLY A 257 4.93 17.07 -32.78
CA GLY A 257 5.94 17.04 -33.84
C GLY A 257 5.44 16.35 -35.12
N ALA A 258 6.32 16.33 -36.13
CA ALA A 258 5.95 15.94 -37.49
C ALA A 258 5.75 14.43 -37.65
N SER A 259 4.80 14.10 -38.53
CA SER A 259 4.25 12.77 -38.78
C SER A 259 5.26 11.78 -39.37
N THR A 260 6.10 12.22 -40.31
CA THR A 260 7.00 11.34 -41.08
C THR A 260 8.34 12.01 -41.36
N GLY A 261 9.45 11.36 -41.01
CA GLY A 261 10.82 11.84 -41.25
C GLY A 261 11.27 13.02 -40.36
N GLY A 262 10.41 13.47 -39.44
CA GLY A 262 10.69 14.61 -38.58
C GLY A 262 11.00 14.25 -37.14
N LEU A 263 11.20 15.29 -36.32
CA LEU A 263 11.41 15.17 -34.88
C LEU A 263 10.07 14.98 -34.16
N LEU A 264 9.92 13.82 -33.53
CA LEU A 264 8.83 13.47 -32.62
C LEU A 264 9.26 13.80 -31.18
N THR A 265 8.44 14.56 -30.47
CA THR A 265 8.60 14.84 -29.05
C THR A 265 7.54 14.08 -28.27
N THR A 266 7.97 13.18 -27.40
CA THR A 266 7.09 12.39 -26.53
C THR A 266 7.20 12.91 -25.12
N LYS A 267 6.07 13.27 -24.50
CA LYS A 267 5.97 13.71 -23.12
C LYS A 267 5.20 12.68 -22.31
N VAL A 268 5.84 12.20 -21.24
CA VAL A 268 5.25 11.29 -20.26
C VAL A 268 5.04 12.07 -18.96
N VAL A 269 3.83 11.99 -18.42
CA VAL A 269 3.49 12.50 -17.09
C VAL A 269 3.07 11.33 -16.23
N TYR A 270 3.84 11.08 -15.17
CA TYR A 270 3.54 10.08 -14.16
C TYR A 270 3.04 10.76 -12.88
N ARG A 271 1.86 10.36 -12.42
CA ARG A 271 1.28 10.79 -11.14
C ARG A 271 1.75 9.85 -10.04
N HIS A 272 2.87 10.18 -9.42
CA HIS A 272 3.49 9.37 -8.37
C HIS A 272 2.78 9.58 -7.04
N ASN A 273 2.20 8.52 -6.47
CA ASN A 273 1.59 8.58 -5.14
C ASN A 273 2.68 8.49 -4.06
N SER A 274 2.64 9.40 -3.09
CA SER A 274 3.55 9.39 -1.94
C SER A 274 3.25 8.18 -1.07
N ALA A 275 4.28 7.39 -0.79
CA ALA A 275 4.14 6.14 -0.04
C ALA A 275 4.19 6.39 1.48
N MET A 276 4.89 7.44 1.91
CA MET A 276 5.04 7.81 3.33
C MET A 276 3.97 8.80 3.78
N PRO A 277 2.98 8.40 4.61
CA PRO A 277 1.83 9.24 4.95
C PRO A 277 2.21 10.50 5.74
N LEU A 278 3.16 10.40 6.68
CA LEU A 278 3.55 11.54 7.54
C LEU A 278 4.22 12.69 6.76
N VAL A 279 4.79 12.40 5.59
CA VAL A 279 5.50 13.39 4.76
C VAL A 279 4.85 13.59 3.39
N GLY A 280 3.69 12.97 3.12
CA GLY A 280 3.04 13.03 1.82
C GLY A 280 2.76 14.47 1.35
N ARG A 281 2.35 15.34 2.28
CA ARG A 281 2.10 16.76 2.00
C ARG A 281 3.37 17.56 1.61
N LEU A 282 4.56 17.11 2.02
CA LEU A 282 5.82 17.76 1.65
C LEU A 282 6.22 17.46 0.20
N PHE A 283 5.84 16.28 -0.30
CA PHE A 283 6.28 15.79 -1.61
C PHE A 283 5.19 15.81 -2.68
N GLY A 284 3.92 16.00 -2.29
CA GLY A 284 2.80 15.97 -3.22
C GLY A 284 1.63 16.85 -2.78
N SER A 285 0.65 16.92 -3.68
CA SER A 285 -0.62 17.60 -3.43
C SER A 285 -1.74 16.57 -3.28
N LEU A 286 -2.71 16.86 -2.43
CA LEU A 286 -3.87 15.98 -2.26
C LEU A 286 -4.66 15.95 -3.58
N GLN A 287 -4.70 14.79 -4.22
CA GLN A 287 -5.41 14.56 -5.48
C GLN A 287 -6.15 13.23 -5.43
N ILE A 288 -7.14 13.08 -6.31
CA ILE A 288 -7.84 11.82 -6.54
C ILE A 288 -7.40 11.31 -7.91
N VAL A 289 -6.69 10.18 -7.95
CA VAL A 289 -6.27 9.53 -9.19
C VAL A 289 -6.97 8.18 -9.28
N GLU A 290 -7.81 7.98 -10.29
CA GLU A 290 -8.59 6.74 -10.49
C GLU A 290 -9.46 6.35 -9.29
N GLY A 291 -10.13 7.35 -8.70
CA GLY A 291 -10.98 7.17 -7.51
C GLY A 291 -10.21 7.06 -6.19
N ARG A 292 -8.89 7.32 -6.18
CA ARG A 292 -8.05 7.17 -4.99
C ARG A 292 -7.51 8.49 -4.47
N PRO A 293 -7.96 8.94 -3.28
CA PRO A 293 -7.36 10.10 -2.62
C PRO A 293 -5.95 9.75 -2.12
N GLY A 294 -5.00 10.65 -2.34
CA GLY A 294 -3.62 10.49 -1.91
C GLY A 294 -2.81 11.75 -2.18
N PHE A 295 -1.56 11.78 -1.72
CA PHE A 295 -0.64 12.87 -2.03
C PHE A 295 0.16 12.52 -3.27
N TYR A 296 -0.16 13.15 -4.40
CA TYR A 296 0.47 12.86 -5.68
C TYR A 296 1.46 13.94 -6.08
N ALA A 297 2.61 13.50 -6.58
CA ALA A 297 3.63 14.30 -7.24
C ALA A 297 3.57 14.05 -8.75
N ASN A 298 3.51 15.12 -9.55
CA ASN A 298 3.54 15.01 -11.00
C ASN A 298 4.99 15.00 -11.48
N ILE A 299 5.46 13.85 -11.96
CA ILE A 299 6.78 13.70 -12.55
C ILE A 299 6.61 13.74 -14.07
N GLN A 300 7.12 14.79 -14.70
CA GLN A 300 7.07 14.97 -16.14
C GLN A 300 8.45 14.81 -16.75
N ARG A 301 8.54 14.03 -17.83
CA ARG A 301 9.74 13.90 -18.66
C ARG A 301 9.36 13.95 -20.14
N SER A 302 10.26 14.47 -20.96
CA SER A 302 10.09 14.53 -22.41
C SER A 302 11.32 13.95 -23.10
N TYR A 303 11.09 13.23 -24.19
CA TYR A 303 12.13 12.65 -25.03
C TYR A 303 11.88 13.05 -26.48
N ARG A 304 12.93 13.42 -27.21
CA ARG A 304 12.88 13.79 -28.63
C ARG A 304 13.61 12.73 -29.43
N THR A 305 12.97 12.24 -30.48
CA THR A 305 13.54 11.23 -31.38
C THR A 305 13.09 11.48 -32.81
N THR A 306 13.87 11.03 -33.77
CA THR A 306 13.44 11.00 -35.17
C THR A 306 12.45 9.86 -35.38
N THR A 307 11.38 10.08 -36.15
CA THR A 307 10.49 9.01 -36.60
C THR A 307 11.21 8.12 -37.61
N HIS A 308 11.01 6.80 -37.55
CA HIS A 308 11.56 5.91 -38.57
C HIS A 308 10.77 6.08 -39.88
N MET A 309 11.47 6.25 -41.00
CA MET A 309 10.81 6.29 -42.32
C MET A 309 10.42 4.86 -42.72
N ALA A 310 9.12 4.57 -42.68
CA ALA A 310 8.50 3.34 -43.20
C ALA A 310 9.25 2.04 -42.83
N PRO A 311 9.29 1.65 -41.54
CA PRO A 311 10.05 0.48 -41.10
C PRO A 311 9.64 -0.82 -41.82
N ASN A 312 8.38 -0.94 -42.26
CA ASN A 312 7.89 -2.06 -43.07
C ASN A 312 7.40 -1.58 -44.45
N LYS A 313 8.30 -1.30 -45.40
CA LYS A 313 7.92 -0.81 -46.75
C LYS A 313 7.04 -1.78 -47.55
N ILE A 314 7.14 -3.08 -47.28
CA ILE A 314 6.39 -4.13 -47.97
C ILE A 314 5.45 -4.75 -46.94
N ASP A 315 4.14 -4.80 -47.26
CA ASP A 315 3.18 -5.53 -46.44
C ASP A 315 3.57 -7.02 -46.49
N PRO A 316 3.78 -7.72 -45.36
CA PRO A 316 4.20 -9.12 -45.37
C PRO A 316 3.09 -10.09 -45.82
N TYR A 317 1.98 -9.58 -46.35
CA TYR A 317 0.79 -10.32 -46.75
C TYR A 317 0.35 -9.95 -48.17
#